data_AF-A0A0M9DZ56-F1
#
_entry.id   AF-A0A0M9DZ56-F1
#
_cell.length_a   1.000
_cell.length_b   1.000
_cell.length_c   1.000
_cell.angle_alpha   90.00
_cell.angle_beta   90.00
_cell.angle_gamma   90.00
#
_symmetry.space_group_name_H-M   'P 1'
#
loop_
_entity.id
_entity.type
_entity.pdbx_description
1 polymer ?
#
loop_
_entity_poly.entity_id
_entity_poly.type
_entity_poly.pdbx_seq_one_letter_code
_entity_poly.pdbx_strand_id
1 'polypeptide(L)'
;MLEWYESENIPCIILDAKNEYISKKFRPGIDHIFNPLDCDSIQWNFFDEIKRWPDIDAISAFIVSDNKSHSDPIWTYGPRAIIAVLIEQLIRIKHANCGSLWNVLNSGISTIRKALKYSKDKTVIEYLTETGKEGHSKLAQDIKASMTQYIQFLKYMPKKKGNFTIEDWLNKKKGNIYITSHPDLKETLKPALSLFLSMLIMKVNALPNDQTRKIRWILDEINQLYPQQLLPDLLTQSRSKGSQVILDIFL
;
A
#
# COMPACT_ATOMS: atom_id res chain seq x y z
N MET A 1 -7.74 -29.61 -13.16
CA MET A 1 -8.92 -28.76 -13.45
C MET A 1 -8.57 -27.27 -13.60
N LEU A 2 -7.31 -26.85 -13.34
CA LEU A 2 -6.88 -25.44 -13.36
C LEU A 2 -6.06 -25.00 -14.57
N GLU A 3 -5.72 -25.92 -15.49
CA GLU A 3 -4.88 -25.63 -16.66
C GLU A 3 -5.52 -24.63 -17.64
N TRP A 4 -6.84 -24.45 -17.60
CA TRP A 4 -7.56 -23.63 -18.58
C TRP A 4 -7.22 -22.14 -18.48
N TYR A 5 -7.08 -21.58 -17.27
CA TYR A 5 -6.71 -20.17 -17.13
C TYR A 5 -5.22 -19.96 -17.47
N GLU A 6 -4.40 -21.01 -17.38
CA GLU A 6 -2.97 -21.00 -17.70
C GLU A 6 -2.69 -21.02 -19.21
N SER A 7 -3.65 -21.49 -20.02
CA SER A 7 -3.50 -21.62 -21.49
C SER A 7 -3.40 -20.28 -22.23
N GLU A 8 -3.91 -19.21 -21.64
CA GLU A 8 -3.84 -17.86 -22.19
C GLU A 8 -2.68 -17.11 -21.50
N ASN A 9 -1.73 -16.58 -22.28
CA ASN A 9 -0.59 -15.78 -21.77
C ASN A 9 -1.03 -14.40 -21.26
N ILE A 10 -1.87 -14.42 -20.22
CA ILE A 10 -2.48 -13.26 -19.59
C ILE A 10 -1.67 -12.92 -18.34
N PRO A 11 -1.31 -11.64 -18.14
CA PRO A 11 -0.64 -11.23 -16.92
C PRO A 11 -1.54 -11.48 -15.70
N CYS A 12 -1.00 -12.18 -14.71
CA CYS A 12 -1.69 -12.50 -13.47
C CYS A 12 -1.15 -11.66 -12.30
N ILE A 13 -2.06 -11.21 -11.44
CA ILE A 13 -1.79 -10.72 -10.08
C ILE A 13 -2.28 -11.81 -9.14
N ILE A 14 -1.38 -12.38 -8.35
CA ILE A 14 -1.61 -13.58 -7.57
C ILE A 14 -1.35 -13.23 -6.12
N LEU A 15 -2.39 -13.24 -5.29
CA LEU A 15 -2.24 -13.25 -3.84
C LEU A 15 -2.02 -14.69 -3.41
N ASP A 16 -0.79 -15.02 -3.04
CA ASP A 16 -0.35 -16.38 -2.72
C ASP A 16 0.04 -16.44 -1.24
N ALA A 17 -0.96 -16.55 -0.37
CA ALA A 17 -0.76 -16.55 1.08
C ALA A 17 0.01 -17.80 1.57
N LYS A 18 -0.13 -18.93 0.87
CA LYS A 18 0.48 -20.23 1.22
C LYS A 18 1.77 -20.55 0.47
N ASN A 19 2.17 -19.71 -0.49
CA ASN A 19 3.33 -19.92 -1.36
C ASN A 19 3.24 -21.21 -2.21
N GLU A 20 2.02 -21.69 -2.48
CA GLU A 20 1.79 -22.90 -3.28
C GLU A 20 1.87 -22.62 -4.78
N TYR A 21 1.47 -21.42 -5.20
CA TYR A 21 1.53 -21.01 -6.60
C TYR A 21 2.95 -20.68 -7.01
N ILE A 22 3.63 -19.87 -6.21
CA ILE A 22 4.99 -19.42 -6.50
C ILE A 22 5.95 -20.62 -6.59
N SER A 23 5.85 -21.59 -5.69
CA SER A 23 6.73 -22.78 -5.67
C SER A 23 6.59 -23.66 -6.92
N LYS A 24 5.40 -23.69 -7.54
CA LYS A 24 5.13 -24.53 -8.71
C LYS A 24 5.32 -23.81 -10.04
N LYS A 25 5.10 -22.48 -10.08
CA LYS A 25 4.85 -21.75 -11.34
C LYS A 25 5.68 -20.49 -11.55
N PHE A 26 6.44 -20.04 -10.55
CA PHE A 26 7.25 -18.84 -10.69
C PHE A 26 8.33 -19.00 -11.77
N ARG A 27 8.46 -17.99 -12.63
CA ARG A 27 9.48 -17.95 -13.69
C ARG A 27 10.53 -16.88 -13.35
N PRO A 28 11.71 -17.28 -12.84
CA PRO A 28 12.79 -16.35 -12.53
C PRO A 28 13.16 -15.45 -13.72
N GLY A 29 13.35 -14.16 -13.46
CA GLY A 29 13.68 -13.17 -14.49
C GLY A 29 12.52 -12.72 -15.39
N ILE A 30 11.35 -13.37 -15.28
CA ILE A 30 10.13 -12.99 -16.00
C ILE A 30 9.09 -12.45 -15.03
N ASP A 31 8.82 -13.19 -13.94
CA ASP A 31 7.81 -12.87 -12.95
C ASP A 31 8.36 -11.98 -11.83
N HIS A 32 7.45 -11.39 -11.06
CA HIS A 32 7.74 -10.42 -10.00
C HIS A 32 7.21 -10.92 -8.66
N ILE A 33 7.99 -10.75 -7.60
CA ILE A 33 7.60 -11.09 -6.22
C ILE A 33 7.43 -9.79 -5.44
N PHE A 34 6.32 -9.60 -4.74
CA PHE A 34 6.19 -8.56 -3.73
C PHE A 34 6.05 -9.19 -2.34
N ASN A 35 7.15 -9.09 -1.60
CA ASN A 35 7.28 -9.43 -0.19
C ASN A 35 8.46 -8.63 0.37
N PRO A 36 8.23 -7.59 1.20
CA PRO A 36 9.31 -6.71 1.68
C PRO A 36 10.47 -7.38 2.42
N LEU A 37 10.31 -8.64 2.84
CA LEU A 37 11.34 -9.42 3.54
C LEU A 37 11.97 -10.52 2.67
N ASP A 38 11.56 -10.65 1.42
CA ASP A 38 12.13 -11.57 0.45
C ASP A 38 13.26 -10.90 -0.35
N CYS A 39 14.38 -11.60 -0.54
CA CYS A 39 15.55 -11.04 -1.23
C CYS A 39 15.34 -10.85 -2.74
N ASP A 40 14.45 -11.64 -3.35
CA ASP A 40 14.10 -11.56 -4.76
C ASP A 40 12.90 -10.64 -5.00
N SER A 41 12.39 -9.98 -3.95
CA SER A 41 11.27 -9.07 -4.09
C SER A 41 11.63 -7.82 -4.89
N ILE A 42 10.67 -7.41 -5.73
CA ILE A 42 10.67 -6.09 -6.33
C ILE A 42 10.84 -5.03 -5.24
N GLN A 43 11.73 -4.08 -5.52
CA GLN A 43 11.92 -2.92 -4.68
C GLN A 43 10.84 -1.92 -5.05
N TRP A 44 9.64 -2.10 -4.52
CA TRP A 44 8.52 -1.19 -4.75
C TRP A 44 8.48 -0.08 -3.70
N ASN A 45 8.50 1.17 -4.16
CA ASN A 45 8.41 2.35 -3.33
C ASN A 45 7.17 3.14 -3.77
N PHE A 46 6.13 3.19 -2.92
CA PHE A 46 4.84 3.79 -3.31
C PHE A 46 4.95 5.27 -3.69
N PHE A 47 6.00 5.98 -3.26
CA PHE A 47 6.26 7.35 -3.69
C PHE A 47 6.45 7.47 -5.22
N ASP A 48 6.98 6.43 -5.87
CA ASP A 48 7.20 6.42 -7.32
C ASP A 48 5.88 6.32 -8.12
N GLU A 49 4.79 5.93 -7.45
CA GLU A 49 3.44 5.82 -8.00
C GLU A 49 2.65 7.12 -7.98
N ILE A 50 3.07 8.09 -7.16
CA ILE A 50 2.37 9.37 -6.94
C ILE A 50 2.62 10.27 -8.14
N LYS A 51 1.57 10.58 -8.90
CA LYS A 51 1.64 11.50 -10.05
C LYS A 51 0.92 12.81 -9.79
N ARG A 52 -0.03 12.82 -8.84
CA ARG A 52 -0.87 13.96 -8.50
C ARG A 52 -1.01 14.06 -6.98
N TRP A 53 -1.21 15.28 -6.48
CA TRP A 53 -1.41 15.52 -5.05
C TRP A 53 -2.57 14.69 -4.43
N PRO A 54 -3.74 14.52 -5.09
CA PRO A 54 -4.82 13.68 -4.55
C PRO A 54 -4.48 12.19 -4.41
N ASP A 55 -3.44 11.69 -5.09
CA ASP A 55 -3.01 10.29 -4.91
C ASP A 55 -2.49 10.05 -3.48
N ILE A 56 -2.02 11.10 -2.80
CA ILE A 56 -1.52 11.05 -1.41
C ILE A 56 -2.66 10.74 -0.43
N ASP A 57 -3.83 11.32 -0.64
CA ASP A 57 -5.00 11.11 0.21
C ASP A 57 -5.44 9.64 0.15
N ALA A 58 -5.50 9.07 -1.05
CA ALA A 58 -5.81 7.66 -1.27
C ALA A 58 -4.77 6.74 -0.59
N ILE A 59 -3.47 7.00 -0.78
CA ILE A 59 -2.40 6.22 -0.15
C ILE A 59 -2.49 6.28 1.38
N SER A 60 -2.76 7.47 1.93
CA SER A 60 -2.88 7.65 3.39
C SER A 60 -4.09 6.90 3.94
N ALA A 61 -5.21 6.87 3.19
CA ALA A 61 -6.38 6.08 3.53
C ALA A 61 -6.14 4.56 3.44
N PHE A 62 -5.30 4.09 2.50
CA PHE A 62 -4.91 2.68 2.42
C PHE A 62 -3.95 2.28 3.55
N ILE A 63 -3.06 3.17 3.99
CA ILE A 63 -2.15 2.90 5.11
C ILE A 63 -2.94 2.82 6.43
N VAL A 64 -3.84 3.76 6.66
CA VAL A 64 -4.67 3.83 7.88
C VAL A 64 -6.09 3.44 7.49
N SER A 65 -6.43 2.16 7.58
CA SER A 65 -7.79 1.66 7.30
C SER A 65 -8.83 2.22 8.27
N ASP A 66 -10.09 2.26 7.87
CA ASP A 66 -11.17 2.71 8.77
C ASP A 66 -11.29 1.80 10.00
N ASN A 67 -11.39 2.39 11.18
CA ASN A 67 -11.74 1.66 12.39
C ASN A 67 -13.21 1.25 12.32
N LYS A 68 -13.49 -0.05 12.36
CA LYS A 68 -14.86 -0.60 12.40
C LYS A 68 -15.54 -0.43 13.76
N SER A 69 -14.78 -0.12 14.81
CA SER A 69 -15.35 0.24 16.12
C SER A 69 -15.85 1.69 16.06
N HIS A 70 -16.92 2.00 16.80
CA HIS A 70 -17.43 3.36 17.04
C HIS A 70 -16.44 4.25 17.83
N SER A 71 -15.17 4.23 17.43
CA SER A 71 -14.11 5.07 17.95
C SER A 71 -14.23 6.47 17.35
N ASP A 72 -13.76 7.46 18.11
CA ASP A 72 -13.73 8.85 17.66
C ASP A 72 -13.04 8.96 16.28
N PRO A 73 -13.67 9.65 15.29
CA PRO A 73 -13.10 9.86 13.96
C PRO A 73 -11.64 10.37 13.95
N ILE A 74 -11.23 11.11 14.98
CA ILE A 74 -9.86 11.65 15.08
C ILE A 74 -8.78 10.55 15.06
N TRP A 75 -9.09 9.35 15.56
CA TRP A 75 -8.15 8.23 15.58
C TRP A 75 -7.90 7.60 14.20
N THR A 76 -8.75 7.93 13.22
CA THR A 76 -8.58 7.55 11.82
C THR A 76 -8.09 8.75 11.00
N TYR A 77 -8.77 9.90 11.08
CA TYR A 77 -8.46 11.08 10.26
C TYR A 77 -7.17 11.80 10.68
N GLY A 78 -6.86 11.85 11.98
CA GLY A 78 -5.63 12.47 12.48
C GLY A 78 -4.36 11.81 11.91
N PRO A 79 -4.18 10.49 12.05
CA PRO A 79 -3.06 9.76 11.44
C PRO A 79 -2.99 9.92 9.91
N ARG A 80 -4.13 9.82 9.21
CA ARG A 80 -4.18 10.00 7.75
C ARG A 80 -3.66 11.37 7.33
N ALA A 81 -4.12 12.43 8.00
CA ALA A 81 -3.72 13.79 7.68
C ALA A 81 -2.21 14.02 7.94
N ILE A 82 -1.68 13.53 9.07
CA ILE A 82 -0.24 13.63 9.38
C ILE A 82 0.59 12.89 8.32
N ILE A 83 0.21 11.67 7.95
CA ILE A 83 0.91 10.88 6.92
C ILE A 83 0.87 11.58 5.57
N ALA A 84 -0.31 12.07 5.16
CA ALA A 84 -0.49 12.75 3.88
C ALA A 84 0.42 13.98 3.75
N VAL A 85 0.38 14.87 4.74
CA VAL A 85 1.21 16.08 4.74
C VAL A 85 2.70 15.72 4.79
N LEU A 86 3.10 14.70 5.54
CA LEU A 86 4.51 14.26 5.55
C LEU A 86 4.95 13.70 4.20
N ILE A 87 4.13 12.89 3.53
CA ILE A 87 4.40 12.42 2.16
C ILE A 87 4.61 13.61 1.24
N GLU A 88 3.71 14.60 1.27
CA GLU A 88 3.84 15.83 0.48
C GLU A 88 5.16 16.56 0.76
N GLN A 89 5.51 16.78 2.03
CA GLN A 89 6.74 17.48 2.40
C GLN A 89 7.98 16.72 1.90
N LEU A 90 8.02 15.39 2.06
CA LEU A 90 9.13 14.55 1.59
C LEU A 90 9.30 14.61 0.07
N ILE A 91 8.20 14.66 -0.69
CA ILE A 91 8.22 14.89 -2.14
C ILE A 91 8.83 16.24 -2.46
N ARG A 92 8.39 17.31 -1.80
CA ARG A 92 8.87 18.69 -2.04
C ARG A 92 10.37 18.83 -1.78
N ILE A 93 10.90 18.17 -0.75
CA ILE A 93 12.33 18.22 -0.40
C ILE A 93 13.18 17.15 -1.11
N LYS A 94 12.60 16.39 -2.06
CA LYS A 94 13.29 15.33 -2.83
C LYS A 94 13.84 14.18 -1.98
N HIS A 95 13.20 13.88 -0.85
CA HIS A 95 13.47 12.72 0.01
C HIS A 95 12.30 11.71 -0.02
N ALA A 96 11.70 11.50 -1.20
CA ALA A 96 10.50 10.70 -1.43
C ALA A 96 10.75 9.18 -1.41
N ASN A 97 10.91 8.60 -0.21
CA ASN A 97 11.00 7.15 -0.03
C ASN A 97 10.43 6.70 1.32
N CYS A 98 9.99 5.44 1.37
CA CYS A 98 9.41 4.83 2.57
C CYS A 98 10.33 4.90 3.80
N GLY A 99 11.64 4.74 3.63
CA GLY A 99 12.61 4.85 4.72
C GLY A 99 12.68 6.24 5.36
N SER A 100 12.58 7.29 4.56
CA SER A 100 12.55 8.68 5.05
C SER A 100 11.25 8.98 5.78
N LEU A 101 10.13 8.47 5.28
CA LEU A 101 8.84 8.55 5.95
C LEU A 101 8.86 7.82 7.30
N TRP A 102 9.39 6.60 7.34
CA TRP A 102 9.60 5.83 8.57
C TRP A 102 10.44 6.62 9.59
N ASN A 103 11.58 7.16 9.16
CA ASN A 103 12.49 7.89 10.06
C ASN A 103 11.80 9.07 10.75
N VAL A 104 10.96 9.82 10.03
CA VAL A 104 10.21 10.94 10.60
C VAL A 104 9.06 10.45 11.48
N LEU A 105 8.23 9.53 11.00
CA LEU A 105 7.06 9.05 11.75
C LEU A 105 7.43 8.29 13.04
N ASN A 106 8.55 7.56 13.03
CA ASN A 106 9.05 6.83 14.21
C ASN A 106 9.80 7.76 15.20
N SER A 107 10.06 9.01 14.84
CA SER A 107 10.76 9.97 15.70
C SER A 107 9.85 10.61 16.77
N GLY A 108 10.41 11.46 17.63
CA GLY A 108 9.62 12.21 18.61
C GLY A 108 8.65 13.22 17.95
N ILE A 109 7.59 13.59 18.68
CA ILE A 109 6.58 14.53 18.17
C ILE A 109 7.17 15.88 17.76
N SER A 110 8.24 16.30 18.43
CA SER A 110 8.98 17.53 18.12
C SER A 110 9.61 17.49 16.72
N THR A 111 10.12 16.34 16.28
CA THR A 111 10.69 16.14 14.95
C THR A 111 9.59 16.08 13.88
N ILE A 112 8.49 15.38 14.15
CA ILE A 112 7.31 15.37 13.26
C ILE A 112 6.80 16.81 13.05
N ARG A 113 6.64 17.58 14.13
CA ARG A 113 6.25 19.00 14.06
C ARG A 113 7.23 19.84 13.25
N LYS A 114 8.54 19.66 13.44
CA LYS A 114 9.56 20.36 12.65
C LYS A 114 9.46 20.05 11.16
N ALA A 115 9.24 18.77 10.81
CA ALA A 115 9.04 18.35 9.42
C ALA A 115 7.78 18.96 8.80
N LEU A 116 6.77 19.25 9.61
CA LEU A 116 5.48 19.81 9.19
C LEU A 116 5.39 21.34 9.31
N LYS A 117 6.45 22.02 9.79
CA LYS A 117 6.44 23.47 10.08
C LYS A 117 6.04 24.33 8.87
N TYR A 118 6.40 23.90 7.66
CA TYR A 118 6.11 24.64 6.43
C TYR A 118 4.86 24.13 5.69
N SER A 119 4.08 23.25 6.33
CA SER A 119 2.79 22.85 5.80
C SER A 119 1.81 24.02 5.76
N LYS A 120 0.93 24.03 4.77
CA LYS A 120 -0.22 24.94 4.70
C LYS A 120 -1.46 24.38 5.42
N ASP A 121 -1.41 23.11 5.82
CA ASP A 121 -2.50 22.44 6.53
C ASP A 121 -2.52 22.87 8.00
N LYS A 122 -3.39 23.83 8.31
CA LYS A 122 -3.56 24.37 9.67
C LYS A 122 -4.10 23.33 10.64
N THR A 123 -4.97 22.44 10.18
CA THR A 123 -5.58 21.40 11.02
C THR A 123 -4.53 20.45 11.57
N VAL A 124 -3.60 20.00 10.72
CA VAL A 124 -2.48 19.14 11.15
C VAL A 124 -1.54 19.88 12.09
N ILE A 125 -1.28 21.17 11.84
CA ILE A 125 -0.47 22.00 12.74
C ILE A 125 -1.15 22.12 14.12
N GLU A 126 -2.46 22.33 14.16
CA GLU A 126 -3.24 22.41 15.40
C GLU A 126 -3.19 21.11 16.20
N TYR A 127 -3.33 19.95 15.57
CA TYR A 127 -3.17 18.65 16.25
C TYR A 127 -1.82 18.51 16.96
N LEU A 128 -0.78 19.11 16.38
CA LEU A 128 0.60 19.05 16.88
C LEU A 128 0.99 20.25 17.76
N THR A 129 0.08 21.22 17.94
CA THR A 129 0.35 22.44 18.71
C THR A 129 0.23 22.16 20.20
N GLU A 130 1.20 22.66 20.96
CA GLU A 130 1.33 22.43 22.41
C GLU A 130 0.20 23.14 23.17
N THR A 131 -0.59 22.40 23.93
CA THR A 131 -1.55 22.94 24.90
C THR A 131 -1.11 22.54 26.31
N GLY A 132 -0.27 23.36 26.94
CA GLY A 132 0.15 23.14 28.35
C GLY A 132 1.60 23.50 28.68
N LYS A 133 1.93 23.46 29.98
CA LYS A 133 3.22 23.92 30.56
C LYS A 133 4.44 23.07 30.17
N GLU A 134 4.26 21.86 29.65
CA GLU A 134 5.35 20.90 29.36
C GLU A 134 5.75 20.85 27.88
N GLY A 135 5.16 21.67 27.01
CA GLY A 135 5.55 21.75 25.60
C GLY A 135 5.25 20.48 24.78
N HIS A 136 4.32 19.64 25.24
CA HIS A 136 3.82 18.47 24.51
C HIS A 136 2.29 18.45 24.51
N SER A 137 1.69 18.29 23.33
CA SER A 137 0.24 18.08 23.20
C SER A 137 -0.09 16.62 23.51
N LYS A 138 -0.93 16.39 24.53
CA LYS A 138 -1.46 15.06 24.88
C LYS A 138 -2.11 14.40 23.67
N LEU A 139 -2.92 15.17 22.93
CA LEU A 139 -3.57 14.73 21.70
C LEU A 139 -2.55 14.27 20.63
N ALA A 140 -1.46 15.02 20.45
CA ALA A 140 -0.43 14.67 19.49
C ALA A 140 0.27 13.34 19.82
N GLN A 141 0.49 13.08 21.12
CA GLN A 141 1.06 11.80 21.57
C GLN A 141 0.08 10.66 21.35
N ASP A 142 -1.21 10.86 21.65
CA ASP A 142 -2.24 9.84 21.48
C ASP A 142 -2.45 9.50 19.98
N ILE A 143 -2.47 10.50 19.10
CA ILE A 143 -2.52 10.28 17.63
C ILE A 143 -1.27 9.55 17.14
N LYS A 144 -0.08 9.90 17.64
CA LYS A 144 1.15 9.19 17.27
C LYS A 144 1.11 7.73 17.73
N ALA A 145 0.64 7.48 18.96
CA ALA A 145 0.51 6.14 19.49
C ALA A 145 -0.46 5.30 18.64
N SER A 146 -1.62 5.85 18.28
CA SER A 146 -2.59 5.14 17.43
C SER A 146 -2.09 4.88 16.01
N MET A 147 -1.28 5.79 15.46
CA MET A 147 -0.67 5.66 14.13
C MET A 147 0.41 4.57 14.05
N THR A 148 1.08 4.26 15.18
CA THR A 148 2.29 3.42 15.22
C THR A 148 2.06 2.04 14.59
N GLN A 149 0.89 1.44 14.80
CA GLN A 149 0.54 0.13 14.24
C GLN A 149 0.46 0.11 12.70
N TYR A 150 0.10 1.22 12.08
CA TYR A 150 -0.10 1.31 10.62
C TYR A 150 1.21 1.52 9.86
N ILE A 151 2.25 2.01 10.53
CA ILE A 151 3.48 2.50 9.87
C ILE A 151 4.66 1.54 10.03
N GLN A 152 4.55 0.50 10.87
CA GLN A 152 5.67 -0.42 11.18
C GLN A 152 6.25 -1.07 9.93
N PHE A 153 5.42 -1.37 8.93
CA PHE A 153 5.87 -2.00 7.70
C PHE A 153 6.87 -1.14 6.91
N LEU A 154 6.84 0.19 7.06
CA LEU A 154 7.70 1.12 6.33
C LEU A 154 9.19 0.86 6.58
N LYS A 155 9.55 0.28 7.73
CA LYS A 155 10.95 -0.06 8.06
C LYS A 155 11.54 -1.17 7.17
N TYR A 156 10.68 -1.98 6.56
CA TYR A 156 11.06 -3.06 5.63
C TYR A 156 10.96 -2.63 4.16
N MET A 157 10.35 -1.47 3.89
CA MET A 157 10.19 -0.96 2.53
C MET A 157 11.50 -0.34 2.01
N PRO A 158 11.66 -0.20 0.68
CA PRO A 158 12.86 0.39 0.09
C PRO A 158 13.19 1.79 0.62
N LYS A 159 14.47 2.03 0.90
CA LYS A 159 15.02 3.31 1.40
C LYS A 159 15.49 4.25 0.29
N LYS A 160 15.23 3.89 -0.96
CA LYS A 160 15.61 4.61 -2.18
C LYS A 160 14.51 4.41 -3.23
N LYS A 161 14.69 5.05 -4.38
CA LYS A 161 13.83 4.83 -5.55
C LYS A 161 13.70 3.33 -5.85
N GLY A 162 12.48 2.90 -6.15
CA GLY A 162 12.18 1.53 -6.48
C GLY A 162 12.72 1.10 -7.85
N ASN A 163 12.76 -0.21 -8.08
CA ASN A 163 13.05 -0.80 -9.40
C ASN A 163 11.77 -1.21 -10.17
N PHE A 164 10.60 -0.96 -9.57
CA PHE A 164 9.32 -1.38 -10.10
C PHE A 164 8.26 -0.29 -9.89
N THR A 165 7.42 -0.08 -10.90
CA THR A 165 6.16 0.65 -10.78
C THR A 165 5.02 -0.16 -11.38
N ILE A 166 3.84 -0.05 -10.80
CA ILE A 166 2.63 -0.73 -11.26
C ILE A 166 2.27 -0.24 -12.68
N GLU A 167 2.44 1.05 -12.95
CA GLU A 167 2.17 1.65 -14.25
C GLU A 167 3.05 1.04 -15.35
N ASP A 168 4.36 0.90 -15.11
CA ASP A 168 5.27 0.26 -16.07
C ASP A 168 4.90 -1.20 -16.33
N TRP A 169 4.50 -1.94 -15.28
CA TRP A 169 4.06 -3.32 -15.42
C TRP A 169 2.76 -3.42 -16.22
N LEU A 170 1.77 -2.56 -15.96
CA LEU A 170 0.50 -2.52 -16.72
C LEU A 170 0.71 -2.19 -18.19
N ASN A 171 1.70 -1.35 -18.51
CA ASN A 171 2.05 -0.99 -19.88
C ASN A 171 2.80 -2.11 -20.61
N LYS A 172 3.79 -2.72 -19.95
CA LYS A 172 4.61 -3.80 -20.55
C LYS A 172 3.85 -5.13 -20.62
N LYS A 173 2.97 -5.39 -19.66
CA LYS A 173 2.24 -6.65 -19.46
C LYS A 173 3.16 -7.88 -19.48
N LYS A 174 4.33 -7.77 -18.86
CA LYS A 174 5.33 -8.84 -18.78
C LYS A 174 5.37 -9.41 -17.39
N GLY A 175 5.31 -10.74 -17.32
CA GLY A 175 5.37 -11.47 -16.06
C GLY A 175 4.13 -11.36 -15.20
N ASN A 176 4.01 -12.31 -14.29
CA ASN A 176 3.02 -12.34 -13.24
C ASN A 176 3.56 -11.63 -12.00
N ILE A 177 2.66 -11.09 -11.17
CA ILE A 177 2.99 -10.53 -9.86
C ILE A 177 2.51 -11.52 -8.80
N TYR A 178 3.42 -12.02 -7.98
CA TYR A 178 3.14 -12.84 -6.81
C TYR A 178 3.25 -11.97 -5.55
N ILE A 179 2.14 -11.80 -4.85
CA ILE A 179 2.07 -11.16 -3.55
C ILE A 179 2.12 -12.28 -2.52
N THR A 180 3.30 -12.50 -1.95
CA THR A 180 3.57 -13.63 -1.06
C THR A 180 3.74 -13.17 0.38
N SER A 181 3.50 -14.08 1.32
CA SER A 181 3.84 -13.86 2.73
C SER A 181 4.31 -15.16 3.38
N HIS A 182 5.20 -15.07 4.36
CA HIS A 182 5.47 -16.20 5.23
C HIS A 182 4.43 -16.21 6.37
N PRO A 183 3.83 -17.36 6.74
CA PRO A 183 2.83 -17.43 7.81
C PRO A 183 3.26 -16.75 9.11
N ASP A 184 4.53 -16.92 9.50
CA ASP A 184 5.10 -16.35 10.74
C ASP A 184 5.24 -14.82 10.72
N LEU A 185 5.30 -14.20 9.53
CA LEU A 185 5.54 -12.76 9.35
C LEU A 185 4.32 -12.04 8.79
N LYS A 186 3.22 -12.76 8.61
CA LYS A 186 2.01 -12.32 7.94
C LYS A 186 1.45 -11.05 8.56
N GLU A 187 1.22 -11.01 9.88
CA GLU A 187 0.67 -9.82 10.55
C GLU A 187 1.59 -8.59 10.43
N THR A 188 2.91 -8.82 10.41
CA THR A 188 3.90 -7.74 10.27
C THR A 188 3.88 -7.13 8.86
N LEU A 189 3.72 -7.96 7.83
CA LEU A 189 3.75 -7.52 6.42
C LEU A 189 2.37 -7.18 5.86
N LYS A 190 1.30 -7.59 6.54
CA LYS A 190 -0.09 -7.36 6.15
C LYS A 190 -0.38 -5.91 5.71
N PRO A 191 0.11 -4.84 6.39
CA PRO A 191 -0.08 -3.47 5.91
C PRO A 191 0.58 -3.20 4.55
N ALA A 192 1.80 -3.68 4.34
CA ALA A 192 2.53 -3.50 3.07
C ALA A 192 1.84 -4.21 1.91
N LEU A 193 1.44 -5.48 2.11
CA LEU A 193 0.77 -6.29 1.11
C LEU A 193 -0.60 -5.70 0.76
N SER A 194 -1.33 -5.22 1.77
CA SER A 194 -2.64 -4.59 1.57
C SER A 194 -2.51 -3.26 0.83
N LEU A 195 -1.48 -2.45 1.14
CA LEU A 195 -1.20 -1.20 0.43
C LEU A 195 -0.86 -1.47 -1.04
N PHE A 196 0.03 -2.44 -1.32
CA PHE A 196 0.40 -2.79 -2.69
C PHE A 196 -0.79 -3.30 -3.50
N LEU A 197 -1.61 -4.18 -2.91
CA LEU A 197 -2.82 -4.69 -3.56
C LEU A 197 -3.84 -3.57 -3.83
N SER A 198 -4.05 -2.67 -2.86
CA SER A 198 -4.96 -1.52 -3.04
C SER A 198 -4.47 -0.60 -4.16
N MET A 199 -3.16 -0.35 -4.23
CA MET A 199 -2.55 0.44 -5.30
C MET A 199 -2.70 -0.24 -6.67
N LEU A 200 -2.55 -1.56 -6.75
CA LEU A 200 -2.80 -2.32 -7.98
C LEU A 200 -4.26 -2.14 -8.44
N ILE A 201 -5.23 -2.34 -7.53
CA ILE A 201 -6.66 -2.19 -7.85
C ILE A 201 -6.97 -0.77 -8.32
N MET A 202 -6.47 0.23 -7.59
CA MET A 202 -6.66 1.63 -7.93
C MET A 202 -6.11 1.97 -9.33
N LYS A 203 -4.88 1.52 -9.65
CA LYS A 203 -4.24 1.77 -10.95
C LYS A 203 -4.96 1.05 -12.09
N VAL A 204 -5.44 -0.18 -11.87
CA VAL A 204 -6.25 -0.91 -12.87
C VAL A 204 -7.59 -0.22 -13.12
N ASN A 205 -8.28 0.24 -12.07
CA ASN A 205 -9.55 0.96 -12.20
C ASN A 205 -9.39 2.31 -12.91
N ALA A 206 -8.22 2.93 -12.82
CA ALA A 206 -7.90 4.17 -13.52
C ALA A 206 -7.62 4.00 -15.04
N LEU A 207 -7.47 2.76 -15.53
CA LEU A 207 -7.24 2.52 -16.96
C LEU A 207 -8.44 2.93 -17.83
N PRO A 208 -8.24 3.26 -19.12
CA PRO A 208 -9.35 3.40 -20.05
C PRO A 208 -10.07 2.06 -20.25
N ASN A 209 -11.36 2.13 -20.58
CA ASN A 209 -12.14 0.93 -20.91
C ASN A 209 -11.54 0.26 -22.14
N ASP A 210 -11.39 -1.05 -22.08
CA ASP A 210 -10.75 -1.85 -23.13
C ASP A 210 -11.20 -3.30 -22.99
N GLN A 211 -12.03 -3.75 -23.93
CA GLN A 211 -12.59 -5.11 -23.91
C GLN A 211 -11.57 -6.18 -24.35
N THR A 212 -10.45 -5.76 -24.95
CA THR A 212 -9.38 -6.67 -25.39
C THR A 212 -8.33 -6.89 -24.31
N ARG A 213 -8.22 -5.95 -23.36
CA ARG A 213 -7.34 -6.10 -22.20
C ARG A 213 -7.82 -7.26 -21.34
N LYS A 214 -6.87 -8.09 -20.93
CA LYS A 214 -7.09 -9.12 -19.92
C LYS A 214 -6.02 -8.97 -18.84
N ILE A 215 -6.44 -8.86 -17.59
CA ILE A 215 -5.59 -8.89 -16.39
C ILE A 215 -6.27 -9.85 -15.42
N ARG A 216 -5.58 -10.91 -15.01
CA ARG A 216 -6.17 -11.91 -14.14
C ARG A 216 -5.79 -11.66 -12.70
N TRP A 217 -6.75 -11.76 -11.80
CA TRP A 217 -6.57 -11.66 -10.36
C TRP A 217 -6.88 -13.03 -9.77
N ILE A 218 -5.88 -13.66 -9.16
CA ILE A 218 -6.03 -14.91 -8.43
C ILE A 218 -5.85 -14.56 -6.96
N LEU A 219 -6.94 -14.55 -6.21
CA LEU A 219 -6.95 -14.09 -4.83
C LEU A 219 -7.25 -15.26 -3.91
N ASP A 220 -6.20 -15.87 -3.36
CA ASP A 220 -6.32 -16.89 -2.32
C ASP A 220 -6.35 -16.23 -0.93
N GLU A 221 -7.20 -16.76 -0.05
CA GLU A 221 -7.35 -16.35 1.35
C GLU A 221 -7.53 -14.84 1.55
N ILE A 222 -8.39 -14.22 0.75
CA ILE A 222 -8.55 -12.77 0.68
C ILE A 222 -8.92 -12.10 2.02
N ASN A 223 -9.58 -12.84 2.92
CA ASN A 223 -9.96 -12.41 4.27
C ASN A 223 -8.75 -12.13 5.17
N GLN A 224 -7.55 -12.56 4.77
CA GLN A 224 -6.35 -12.45 5.58
C GLN A 224 -5.66 -11.09 5.49
N LEU A 225 -5.90 -10.34 4.42
CA LEU A 225 -5.41 -8.97 4.27
C LEU A 225 -6.34 -7.99 5.02
N TYR A 226 -5.91 -6.73 5.21
CA TYR A 226 -6.78 -5.71 5.83
C TYR A 226 -8.12 -5.63 5.06
N PRO A 227 -9.21 -5.11 5.65
CA PRO A 227 -10.44 -4.86 4.91
C PRO A 227 -10.10 -4.01 3.68
N GLN A 228 -10.08 -4.67 2.51
CA GLN A 228 -9.69 -4.07 1.26
C GLN A 228 -10.81 -3.14 0.84
N GLN A 229 -10.68 -1.85 1.13
CA GLN A 229 -11.67 -0.82 0.76
C GLN A 229 -12.04 -0.93 -0.73
N LEU A 230 -11.09 -1.33 -1.59
CA LEU A 230 -11.27 -1.40 -3.03
C LEU A 230 -11.64 -2.78 -3.58
N LEU A 231 -11.76 -3.83 -2.76
CA LEU A 231 -12.14 -5.14 -3.27
C LEU A 231 -13.55 -5.15 -3.91
N PRO A 232 -14.57 -4.50 -3.32
CA PRO A 232 -15.86 -4.33 -3.98
C PRO A 232 -15.72 -3.63 -5.34
N ASP A 233 -14.86 -2.62 -5.44
CA ASP A 233 -14.63 -1.89 -6.70
C ASP A 233 -13.92 -2.76 -7.75
N LEU A 234 -12.97 -3.60 -7.32
CA LEU A 234 -12.37 -4.61 -8.18
C LEU A 234 -13.46 -5.54 -8.76
N LEU A 235 -14.33 -6.08 -7.92
CA LEU A 235 -15.35 -7.05 -8.34
C LEU A 235 -16.44 -6.42 -9.22
N THR A 236 -16.78 -5.14 -9.01
CA THR A 236 -17.93 -4.50 -9.65
C THR A 236 -17.57 -3.60 -10.84
N GLN A 237 -16.44 -2.88 -10.78
CA GLN A 237 -16.13 -1.81 -11.74
C GLN A 237 -15.00 -2.20 -12.71
N SER A 238 -14.08 -3.06 -12.27
CA SER A 238 -12.84 -3.34 -13.02
C SER A 238 -13.04 -4.25 -14.24
N ARG A 239 -14.21 -4.88 -14.41
CA ARG A 239 -14.54 -5.71 -15.59
C ARG A 239 -14.39 -4.92 -16.89
N SER A 240 -14.84 -3.68 -16.91
CA SER A 240 -14.71 -2.78 -18.08
C SER A 240 -13.26 -2.46 -18.46
N LYS A 241 -12.32 -2.69 -17.53
CA LYS A 241 -10.88 -2.45 -17.66
C LYS A 241 -10.11 -3.69 -18.09
N GLY A 242 -10.78 -4.85 -18.17
CA GLY A 242 -10.18 -6.13 -18.54
C GLY A 242 -9.88 -7.08 -17.38
N SER A 243 -10.29 -6.75 -16.15
CA SER A 243 -10.04 -7.63 -15.01
C SER A 243 -10.89 -8.91 -15.05
N GLN A 244 -10.25 -10.04 -14.75
CA GLN A 244 -10.85 -11.35 -14.53
C GLN A 244 -10.48 -11.81 -13.13
N VAL A 245 -11.44 -11.88 -12.21
CA VAL A 245 -11.17 -12.25 -10.81
C VAL A 245 -11.54 -13.70 -10.55
N ILE A 246 -10.62 -14.43 -9.92
CA ILE A 246 -10.80 -15.80 -9.44
C ILE A 246 -10.47 -15.79 -7.95
N LEU A 247 -11.40 -16.29 -7.13
CA LEU A 247 -11.28 -16.35 -5.67
C LEU A 247 -11.11 -17.80 -5.22
N ASP A 248 -10.31 -18.01 -4.18
CA ASP A 248 -10.12 -19.29 -3.46
C ASP A 248 -9.98 -20.51 -4.38
N ILE A 249 -8.78 -20.68 -4.92
CA ILE A 249 -8.46 -21.79 -5.81
C ILE A 249 -7.68 -22.84 -5.02
N PHE A 250 -8.15 -24.09 -5.04
CA PHE A 250 -7.41 -25.25 -4.53
C PHE A 250 -6.50 -25.83 -5.61
N LEU A 251 -5.18 -25.83 -5.38
CA LEU A 251 -4.16 -26.41 -6.28
C LEU A 251 -3.96 -27.92 -6.10
#